data_AF-A0A7S1C325-F1
#
_entry.id   AF-A0A7S1C325-F1
#
_cell.length_a   1.000
_cell.length_b   1.000
_cell.length_c   1.000
_cell.angle_alpha   90.00
_cell.angle_beta   90.00
_cell.angle_gamma   90.00
#
_symmetry.space_group_name_H-M   'P 1'
#
loop_
_entity.id
_entity.type
_entity.pdbx_description
1 polymer ?
#
loop_
_entity_poly.entity_id
_entity_poly.type
_entity_poly.pdbx_seq_one_letter_code
_entity_poly.pdbx_strand_id
1 'polypeptide(L)'
;PGGPQGHRRRSHVAYLEKSPPKVAMAAEEAGSGGGGGAGGAAWSIAADKLEAAARVVDECDALIVLAGAGLGVDSGLPDFRSKEGFWRAYPPFKKAGRDFSQVSNPESFTRDPRLGWGFFGHRHALYTAARPHDGYAVLRRWCARKRLGHFVFTSNVDGAFFEAGFGADRVAECHGSIRHLQCLHPHACRGGAYGDGSWWEDGGEGEGAPQLAGLKVDAETFLASEPLPKCKHCGGLARPNILMFGDGLWASARTD
;
A
#
# COMPACT_ATOMS: atom_id res chain seq x y z
N PRO A 1 8.07 54.70 -6.11
CA PRO A 1 8.86 53.81 -5.23
C PRO A 1 7.94 52.75 -4.62
N GLY A 2 8.05 51.50 -5.11
CA GLY A 2 7.10 50.42 -4.87
C GLY A 2 7.08 49.91 -3.42
N GLY A 3 5.87 49.69 -2.91
CA GLY A 3 5.64 48.93 -1.69
C GLY A 3 5.85 47.42 -1.90
N PRO A 4 6.14 46.65 -0.84
CA PRO A 4 6.43 45.23 -0.96
C PRO A 4 5.16 44.47 -1.38
N GLN A 5 5.22 43.84 -2.55
CA GLN A 5 4.21 42.88 -2.99
C GLN A 5 4.21 41.67 -2.03
N GLY A 6 3.20 41.59 -1.17
CA GLY A 6 2.98 40.41 -0.33
C GLY A 6 2.72 39.18 -1.19
N HIS A 7 3.66 38.22 -1.19
CA HIS A 7 3.43 36.89 -1.72
C HIS A 7 2.32 36.21 -0.91
N ARG A 8 1.09 36.18 -1.45
CA ARG A 8 0.03 35.30 -0.93
C ARG A 8 0.44 33.86 -1.21
N ARG A 9 0.98 33.17 -0.20
CA ARG A 9 1.20 31.72 -0.23
C ARG A 9 -0.16 31.04 -0.34
N ARG A 10 -0.45 30.39 -1.47
CA ARG A 10 -1.63 29.55 -1.63
C ARG A 10 -1.20 28.08 -1.49
N SER A 11 -1.34 27.55 -0.30
CA SER A 11 -1.29 26.10 -0.09
C SER A 11 -2.60 25.49 -0.59
N HIS A 12 -2.54 24.82 -1.75
CA HIS A 12 -3.64 24.02 -2.27
C HIS A 12 -3.43 22.57 -1.86
N VAL A 13 -4.24 22.08 -0.90
CA VAL A 13 -4.31 20.66 -0.55
C VAL A 13 -5.42 20.04 -1.39
N ALA A 14 -5.06 19.22 -2.37
CA ALA A 14 -6.02 18.43 -3.14
C ALA A 14 -6.18 17.07 -2.45
N TYR A 15 -7.41 16.76 -2.05
CA TYR A 15 -7.77 15.55 -1.32
C TYR A 15 -8.39 14.55 -2.31
N LEU A 16 -7.90 13.31 -2.33
CA LEU A 16 -8.51 12.20 -3.08
C LEU A 16 -8.90 11.11 -2.07
N GLU A 17 -10.05 11.29 -1.41
CA GLU A 17 -10.74 10.21 -0.69
C GLU A 17 -12.10 9.92 -1.30
N LYS A 18 -12.51 8.66 -1.17
CA LYS A 18 -13.78 8.10 -1.61
C LYS A 18 -14.96 8.86 -0.98
N SER A 19 -15.74 9.53 -1.83
CA SER A 19 -17.15 9.96 -1.74
C SER A 19 -17.77 10.36 -0.38
N PRO A 20 -18.48 11.52 -0.29
CA PRO A 20 -18.32 12.76 -1.03
C PRO A 20 -17.84 13.90 -0.10
N PRO A 21 -16.75 14.62 -0.43
CA PRO A 21 -16.41 15.85 0.27
C PRO A 21 -17.21 17.02 -0.30
N LYS A 22 -17.52 17.99 0.57
CA LYS A 22 -18.07 19.31 0.25
C LYS A 22 -17.03 20.20 -0.44
N VAL A 23 -16.51 19.76 -1.57
CA VAL A 23 -16.23 20.64 -2.71
C VAL A 23 -17.49 20.53 -3.56
N ALA A 24 -18.06 21.64 -4.02
CA ALA A 24 -19.20 21.60 -4.93
C ALA A 24 -18.79 20.93 -6.26
N MET A 25 -18.82 19.60 -6.28
CA MET A 25 -18.90 18.78 -7.47
C MET A 25 -20.38 18.54 -7.70
N ALA A 26 -21.03 19.41 -8.47
CA ALA A 26 -22.30 19.07 -9.09
C ALA A 26 -22.00 17.93 -10.09
N ALA A 27 -22.13 16.68 -9.64
CA ALA A 27 -22.55 15.61 -10.53
C ALA A 27 -24.06 15.62 -10.41
N GLU A 28 -24.74 16.36 -11.28
CA GLU A 28 -26.17 16.14 -11.47
C GLU A 28 -26.30 14.72 -12.06
N GLU A 29 -27.02 13.85 -11.35
CA GLU A 29 -27.67 12.73 -12.01
C GLU A 29 -28.59 13.32 -13.07
N ALA A 30 -28.22 13.21 -14.34
CA ALA A 30 -29.16 13.39 -15.43
C ALA A 30 -30.14 12.20 -15.38
N GLY A 31 -31.12 12.29 -14.49
CA GLY A 31 -32.24 11.37 -14.46
C GLY A 31 -33.21 11.69 -15.60
N SER A 32 -33.33 10.77 -16.56
CA SER A 32 -34.63 10.32 -17.06
C SER A 32 -34.50 9.11 -17.97
N GLY A 33 -35.17 8.00 -17.61
CA GLY A 33 -35.66 7.03 -18.60
C GLY A 33 -35.20 5.58 -18.42
N GLY A 34 -36.00 4.82 -17.65
CA GLY A 34 -36.42 3.43 -17.88
C GLY A 34 -35.53 2.40 -18.58
N GLY A 35 -35.39 1.24 -17.94
CA GLY A 35 -35.21 -0.05 -18.62
C GLY A 35 -33.91 -0.77 -18.29
N GLY A 36 -34.04 -2.01 -17.80
CA GLY A 36 -32.95 -2.81 -17.26
C GLY A 36 -31.84 -3.18 -18.26
N GLY A 37 -30.64 -3.34 -17.72
CA GLY A 37 -29.48 -3.87 -18.43
C GLY A 37 -28.22 -3.72 -17.58
N ALA A 38 -27.58 -4.84 -17.24
CA ALA A 38 -26.29 -4.87 -16.58
C ALA A 38 -25.21 -4.34 -17.54
N GLY A 39 -25.00 -3.03 -17.56
CA GLY A 39 -23.90 -2.35 -18.23
C GLY A 39 -23.14 -1.53 -17.18
N GLY A 40 -21.84 -1.80 -17.02
CA GLY A 40 -20.98 -1.01 -16.13
C GLY A 40 -21.04 0.44 -16.56
N ALA A 41 -21.54 1.32 -15.70
CA ALA A 41 -21.64 2.75 -15.99
C ALA A 41 -20.24 3.27 -16.33
N ALA A 42 -20.08 3.79 -17.55
CA ALA A 42 -18.88 4.53 -17.94
C ALA A 42 -18.86 5.81 -17.10
N TRP A 43 -17.93 5.88 -16.16
CA TRP A 43 -17.68 7.09 -15.39
C TRP A 43 -17.17 8.15 -16.36
N SER A 44 -17.94 9.20 -16.61
CA SER A 44 -17.48 10.37 -17.35
C SER A 44 -17.22 11.50 -16.36
N ILE A 45 -16.01 12.07 -16.42
CA ILE A 45 -15.66 13.29 -15.69
C ILE A 45 -15.79 14.42 -16.70
N ALA A 46 -16.55 15.46 -16.35
CA ALA A 46 -16.73 16.62 -17.22
C ALA A 46 -15.38 17.29 -17.53
N ALA A 47 -15.19 17.73 -18.77
CA ALA A 47 -13.91 18.25 -19.26
C ALA A 47 -13.41 19.48 -18.46
N ASP A 48 -14.33 20.37 -18.09
CA ASP A 48 -14.07 21.55 -17.26
C ASP A 48 -13.47 21.18 -15.89
N LYS A 49 -13.93 20.08 -15.29
CA LYS A 49 -13.38 19.57 -14.02
C LYS A 49 -11.98 19.02 -14.19
N LEU A 50 -11.69 18.36 -15.31
CA LEU A 50 -10.34 17.88 -15.63
C LEU A 50 -9.38 19.04 -15.87
N GLU A 51 -9.82 20.07 -16.60
CA GLU A 51 -9.05 21.30 -16.81
C GLU A 51 -8.77 22.03 -15.50
N ALA A 52 -9.78 22.15 -14.63
CA ALA A 52 -9.62 22.76 -13.30
C ALA A 52 -8.61 21.97 -12.44
N ALA A 53 -8.71 20.64 -12.44
CA ALA A 53 -7.76 19.79 -11.71
C ALA A 53 -6.33 19.91 -12.27
N ALA A 54 -6.18 19.89 -13.60
CA ALA A 54 -4.89 20.05 -14.27
C ALA A 54 -4.26 21.41 -13.92
N ARG A 55 -5.06 22.49 -13.89
CA ARG A 55 -4.61 23.81 -13.50
C ARG A 55 -4.13 23.86 -12.04
N VAL A 56 -4.87 23.25 -11.10
CA VAL A 56 -4.44 23.17 -9.70
C VAL A 56 -3.14 22.38 -9.57
N VAL A 57 -3.05 21.24 -10.25
CA VAL A 57 -1.82 20.44 -10.29
C VAL A 57 -0.67 21.23 -10.89
N ASP A 58 -0.90 22.08 -11.89
CA ASP A 58 0.15 22.89 -12.51
C ASP A 58 0.62 24.04 -11.61
N GLU A 59 -0.32 24.82 -11.07
CA GLU A 59 -0.07 26.05 -10.31
C GLU A 59 0.37 25.81 -8.85
N CYS A 60 0.16 24.61 -8.29
CA CYS A 60 0.53 24.34 -6.89
C CYS A 60 2.05 24.34 -6.65
N ASP A 61 2.44 24.80 -5.47
CA ASP A 61 3.84 24.84 -5.01
C ASP A 61 4.38 23.46 -4.61
N ALA A 62 3.51 22.57 -4.11
CA ALA A 62 3.83 21.22 -3.65
C ALA A 62 2.66 20.25 -3.94
N LEU A 63 2.97 18.96 -4.01
CA LEU A 63 2.00 17.88 -4.16
C LEU A 63 2.05 16.92 -2.98
N ILE A 64 0.88 16.60 -2.40
CA ILE A 64 0.72 15.47 -1.47
C ILE A 64 -0.06 14.39 -2.21
N VAL A 65 0.55 13.21 -2.37
CA VAL A 65 -0.06 12.07 -3.05
C VAL A 65 -0.57 11.10 -1.99
N LEU A 66 -1.89 10.95 -1.90
CA LEU A 66 -2.53 9.92 -1.08
C LEU A 66 -2.85 8.72 -1.96
N ALA A 67 -2.26 7.57 -1.67
CA ALA A 67 -2.40 6.38 -2.52
C ALA A 67 -2.80 5.14 -1.74
N GLY A 68 -3.67 4.33 -2.33
CA GLY A 68 -4.01 2.99 -1.85
C GLY A 68 -4.06 2.00 -3.00
N ALA A 69 -4.57 0.79 -2.73
CA ALA A 69 -4.41 -0.36 -3.63
C ALA A 69 -4.91 -0.12 -5.07
N GLY A 70 -5.85 0.81 -5.25
CA GLY A 70 -6.34 1.22 -6.57
C GLY A 70 -5.25 1.76 -7.52
N LEU A 71 -4.19 2.37 -6.99
CA LEU A 71 -3.07 2.84 -7.82
C LEU A 71 -2.29 1.68 -8.44
N GLY A 72 -2.28 0.50 -7.81
CA GLY A 72 -1.56 -0.67 -8.31
C GLY A 72 -2.31 -1.50 -9.36
N VAL A 73 -3.59 -1.18 -9.66
CA VAL A 73 -4.42 -2.00 -10.55
C VAL A 73 -3.85 -2.09 -11.96
N ASP A 74 -3.38 -0.96 -12.51
CA ASP A 74 -2.76 -0.92 -13.84
C ASP A 74 -1.36 -1.58 -13.86
N SER A 75 -0.79 -1.88 -12.69
CA SER A 75 0.39 -2.73 -12.52
C SER A 75 0.04 -4.23 -12.40
N GLY A 76 -1.23 -4.60 -12.59
CA GLY A 76 -1.71 -5.98 -12.46
C GLY A 76 -1.92 -6.43 -11.01
N LEU A 77 -1.89 -5.52 -10.04
CA LEU A 77 -2.09 -5.86 -8.63
C LEU A 77 -3.60 -5.80 -8.28
N PRO A 78 -4.12 -6.79 -7.53
CA PRO A 78 -5.53 -6.79 -7.15
C PRO A 78 -5.85 -5.68 -6.14
N ASP A 79 -6.99 -5.01 -6.30
CA ASP A 79 -7.54 -4.11 -5.29
C ASP A 79 -8.52 -4.86 -4.36
N PHE A 80 -8.22 -4.89 -3.07
CA PHE A 80 -8.95 -5.72 -2.09
C PHE A 80 -10.29 -5.10 -1.63
N ARG A 81 -10.97 -4.38 -2.53
CA ARG A 81 -12.13 -3.54 -2.20
C ARG A 81 -13.41 -4.32 -1.95
N SER A 82 -13.49 -5.59 -2.36
CA SER A 82 -14.60 -6.48 -2.06
C SER A 82 -14.15 -7.88 -1.69
N LYS A 83 -15.00 -8.57 -0.93
CA LYS A 83 -14.81 -9.97 -0.55
C LYS A 83 -14.70 -10.86 -1.79
N GLU A 84 -15.50 -10.56 -2.81
CA GLU A 84 -15.51 -11.24 -4.10
C GLU A 84 -14.21 -11.00 -4.87
N GLY A 85 -13.67 -9.77 -4.84
CA GLY A 85 -12.38 -9.44 -5.44
C GLY A 85 -11.22 -10.19 -4.80
N PHE A 86 -11.19 -10.22 -3.47
CA PHE A 86 -10.23 -11.03 -2.71
C PHE A 86 -10.34 -12.52 -3.05
N TRP A 87 -11.54 -13.08 -3.04
CA TRP A 87 -11.75 -14.50 -3.34
C TRP A 87 -11.44 -14.92 -4.77
N ARG A 88 -11.57 -14.01 -5.74
CA ARG A 88 -11.10 -14.29 -7.12
C ARG A 88 -9.59 -14.42 -7.18
N ALA A 89 -8.86 -13.57 -6.45
CA ALA A 89 -7.41 -13.64 -6.36
C ALA A 89 -6.92 -14.80 -5.46
N TYR A 90 -7.73 -15.24 -4.50
CA TYR A 90 -7.39 -16.30 -3.55
C TYR A 90 -8.52 -17.35 -3.39
N PRO A 91 -8.76 -18.20 -4.41
CA PRO A 91 -9.82 -19.21 -4.36
C PRO A 91 -9.74 -20.18 -3.17
N PRO A 92 -8.56 -20.58 -2.66
CA PRO A 92 -8.48 -21.46 -1.48
C PRO A 92 -9.02 -20.82 -0.20
N PHE A 93 -8.85 -19.50 -0.02
CA PHE A 93 -9.46 -18.81 1.12
C PHE A 93 -10.99 -18.70 0.99
N LYS A 94 -11.52 -18.64 -0.24
CA LYS A 94 -12.97 -18.76 -0.48
C LYS A 94 -13.50 -20.12 0.01
N LYS A 95 -12.83 -21.22 -0.35
CA LYS A 95 -13.22 -22.57 0.09
C LYS A 95 -13.19 -22.70 1.61
N ALA A 96 -12.23 -22.05 2.27
CA ALA A 96 -12.11 -22.01 3.73
C ALA A 96 -13.05 -21.00 4.41
N GLY A 97 -13.87 -20.25 3.66
CA GLY A 97 -14.76 -19.22 4.20
C GLY A 97 -14.05 -18.03 4.82
N ARG A 98 -12.77 -17.81 4.51
CA ARG A 98 -11.94 -16.74 5.09
C ARG A 98 -11.95 -15.50 4.21
N ASP A 99 -12.14 -14.33 4.81
CA ASP A 99 -11.94 -13.05 4.13
C ASP A 99 -10.56 -12.43 4.39
N PHE A 100 -10.29 -11.31 3.73
CA PHE A 100 -8.99 -10.62 3.81
C PHE A 100 -8.59 -10.28 5.25
N SER A 101 -9.54 -9.83 6.08
CA SER A 101 -9.25 -9.43 7.46
C SER A 101 -8.88 -10.61 8.36
N GLN A 102 -9.46 -11.79 8.08
CA GLN A 102 -9.19 -13.02 8.81
C GLN A 102 -7.84 -13.67 8.44
N VAL A 103 -7.33 -13.41 7.23
CA VAL A 103 -6.02 -13.91 6.78
C VAL A 103 -4.91 -12.90 7.12
N SER A 104 -5.18 -11.61 6.95
CA SER A 104 -4.27 -10.50 7.28
C SER A 104 -4.41 -10.05 8.74
N ASN A 105 -4.28 -11.00 9.67
CA ASN A 105 -4.37 -10.82 11.12
C ASN A 105 -3.18 -11.54 11.77
N PRO A 106 -2.51 -10.98 12.81
CA PRO A 106 -1.41 -11.65 13.51
C PRO A 106 -1.71 -13.07 13.99
N GLU A 107 -2.98 -13.35 14.34
CA GLU A 107 -3.45 -14.67 14.77
C GLU A 107 -3.25 -15.75 13.70
N SER A 108 -3.19 -15.39 12.40
CA SER A 108 -2.90 -16.36 11.35
C SER A 108 -1.50 -16.96 11.51
N PHE A 109 -0.52 -16.14 11.92
CA PHE A 109 0.86 -16.60 12.15
C PHE A 109 1.01 -17.40 13.46
N THR A 110 0.18 -17.15 14.48
CA THR A 110 0.26 -17.89 15.74
C THR A 110 -0.44 -19.24 15.65
N ARG A 111 -1.59 -19.31 14.96
CA ARG A 111 -2.38 -20.56 14.82
C ARG A 111 -1.85 -21.47 13.72
N ASP A 112 -1.50 -20.91 12.57
CA ASP A 112 -1.01 -21.65 11.42
C ASP A 112 0.04 -20.82 10.64
N PRO A 113 1.32 -20.86 11.08
CA PRO A 113 2.42 -20.16 10.44
C PRO A 113 2.51 -20.37 8.92
N ARG A 114 2.17 -21.58 8.45
CA ARG A 114 2.23 -21.93 7.02
C ARG A 114 1.14 -21.23 6.23
N LEU A 115 -0.04 -21.08 6.82
CA LEU A 115 -1.13 -20.28 6.25
C LEU A 115 -0.77 -18.79 6.20
N GLY A 116 -0.28 -18.23 7.31
CA GLY A 116 0.14 -16.83 7.38
C GLY A 116 1.20 -16.50 6.34
N TRP A 117 2.26 -17.31 6.29
CA TRP A 117 3.32 -17.15 5.28
C TRP A 117 2.89 -17.53 3.86
N GLY A 118 1.93 -18.42 3.70
CA GLY A 118 1.39 -18.74 2.38
C GLY A 118 0.70 -17.53 1.75
N PHE A 119 -0.09 -16.78 2.51
CA PHE A 119 -0.69 -15.53 2.04
C PHE A 119 0.34 -14.44 1.74
N PHE A 120 1.19 -14.11 2.72
CA PHE A 120 2.14 -13.01 2.58
C PHE A 120 3.31 -13.34 1.65
N GLY A 121 3.74 -14.60 1.59
CA GLY A 121 4.75 -15.08 0.63
C GLY A 121 4.26 -15.00 -0.81
N HIS A 122 3.01 -15.38 -1.06
CA HIS A 122 2.40 -15.19 -2.38
C HIS A 122 2.35 -13.70 -2.77
N ARG A 123 1.94 -12.82 -1.84
CA ARG A 123 1.92 -11.36 -2.08
C ARG A 123 3.31 -10.80 -2.31
N HIS A 124 4.29 -11.22 -1.54
CA HIS A 124 5.68 -10.82 -1.75
C HIS A 124 6.15 -11.16 -3.17
N ALA A 125 5.90 -12.38 -3.63
CA ALA A 125 6.24 -12.80 -4.99
C ALA A 125 5.50 -11.96 -6.05
N LEU A 126 4.21 -11.70 -5.86
CA LEU A 126 3.41 -10.87 -6.76
C LEU A 126 3.93 -9.43 -6.82
N TYR A 127 4.26 -8.82 -5.68
CA TYR A 127 4.75 -7.44 -5.59
C TYR A 127 6.16 -7.29 -6.14
N THR A 128 7.02 -8.28 -5.92
CA THR A 128 8.38 -8.28 -6.47
C THR A 128 8.39 -8.46 -7.99
N ALA A 129 7.41 -9.18 -8.54
CA ALA A 129 7.32 -9.41 -9.99
C ALA A 129 6.63 -8.26 -10.74
N ALA A 130 5.76 -7.50 -10.06
CA ALA A 130 5.03 -6.39 -10.66
C ALA A 130 5.96 -5.23 -11.00
N ARG A 131 5.64 -4.50 -12.07
CA ARG A 131 6.34 -3.25 -12.42
C ARG A 131 5.40 -2.07 -12.21
N PRO A 132 5.86 -0.94 -11.65
CA PRO A 132 5.05 0.28 -11.61
C PRO A 132 4.61 0.69 -13.01
N HIS A 133 3.32 0.95 -13.20
CA HIS A 133 2.76 1.40 -14.47
C HIS A 133 3.12 2.87 -14.77
N ASP A 134 2.83 3.32 -15.99
CA ASP A 134 3.20 4.64 -16.50
C ASP A 134 2.67 5.82 -15.67
N GLY A 135 1.57 5.63 -14.93
CA GLY A 135 1.02 6.63 -14.03
C GLY A 135 1.98 7.04 -12.91
N TYR A 136 2.84 6.13 -12.43
CA TYR A 136 3.89 6.51 -11.48
C TYR A 136 4.91 7.47 -12.12
N ALA A 137 5.27 7.24 -13.39
CA ALA A 137 6.16 8.14 -14.12
C ALA A 137 5.50 9.51 -14.37
N VAL A 138 4.18 9.54 -14.64
CA VAL A 138 3.40 10.79 -14.72
C VAL A 138 3.47 11.55 -13.39
N LEU A 139 3.22 10.89 -12.27
CA LEU A 139 3.29 11.49 -10.94
C LEU A 139 4.68 12.07 -10.66
N ARG A 140 5.75 11.34 -10.98
CA ARG A 140 7.12 11.85 -10.83
C ARG A 140 7.37 13.10 -11.65
N ARG A 141 6.92 13.14 -12.91
CA ARG A 141 7.04 14.33 -13.76
C ARG A 141 6.29 15.53 -13.17
N TRP A 142 5.11 15.32 -12.60
CA TRP A 142 4.39 16.40 -11.93
C TRP A 142 5.12 16.88 -10.69
N CYS A 143 5.57 15.96 -9.84
CA CYS A 143 6.30 16.24 -8.61
C CYS A 143 7.62 16.97 -8.84
N ALA A 144 8.37 16.60 -9.89
CA ALA A 144 9.66 17.20 -10.22
C ALA A 144 9.56 18.69 -10.62
N ARG A 145 8.39 19.15 -11.07
CA ARG A 145 8.15 20.56 -11.43
C ARG A 145 7.75 21.43 -10.24
N LYS A 146 7.63 20.86 -9.04
CA LYS A 146 7.11 21.57 -7.85
C LYS A 146 8.22 22.27 -7.08
N ARG A 147 8.03 23.56 -6.83
CA ARG A 147 8.98 24.42 -6.09
C ARG A 147 9.29 23.90 -4.69
N LEU A 148 8.29 23.39 -3.99
CA LEU A 148 8.39 22.80 -2.65
C LEU A 148 8.43 21.26 -2.69
N GLY A 149 8.51 20.67 -3.89
CA GLY A 149 8.57 19.22 -4.09
C GLY A 149 7.25 18.50 -3.82
N HIS A 150 7.34 17.32 -3.23
CA HIS A 150 6.22 16.42 -3.02
C HIS A 150 6.39 15.60 -1.75
N PHE A 151 5.30 14.95 -1.33
CA PHE A 151 5.31 13.87 -0.34
C PHE A 151 4.25 12.84 -0.70
N VAL A 152 4.56 11.56 -0.55
CA VAL A 152 3.65 10.44 -0.77
C VAL A 152 3.27 9.86 0.58
N PHE A 153 1.98 9.72 0.82
CA PHE A 153 1.45 8.95 1.94
C PHE A 153 0.62 7.81 1.36
N THR A 154 1.07 6.57 1.54
CA THR A 154 0.45 5.40 0.93
C THR A 154 0.09 4.34 1.95
N SER A 155 -1.11 3.76 1.76
CA SER A 155 -1.57 2.56 2.47
C SER A 155 -1.11 1.26 1.80
N ASN A 156 -0.43 1.35 0.65
CA ASN A 156 0.18 0.22 -0.01
C ASN A 156 1.42 -0.24 0.75
N VAL A 157 1.71 -1.53 0.65
CA VAL A 157 2.86 -2.18 1.29
C VAL A 157 3.76 -2.85 0.24
N ASP A 158 3.56 -2.53 -1.03
CA ASP A 158 4.18 -3.18 -2.20
C ASP A 158 5.57 -2.61 -2.55
N GLY A 159 5.91 -1.42 -2.05
CA GLY A 159 7.14 -0.71 -2.39
C GLY A 159 7.17 -0.11 -3.81
N ALA A 160 6.04 -0.07 -4.53
CA ALA A 160 5.99 0.38 -5.93
C ALA A 160 6.44 1.83 -6.12
N PHE A 161 6.25 2.71 -5.14
CA PHE A 161 6.77 4.07 -5.18
C PHE A 161 8.31 4.10 -5.18
N PHE A 162 8.96 3.26 -4.38
CA PHE A 162 10.43 3.18 -4.37
C PHE A 162 10.97 2.63 -5.69
N GLU A 163 10.33 1.58 -6.22
CA GLU A 163 10.69 1.03 -7.53
C GLU A 163 10.47 2.04 -8.68
N ALA A 164 9.45 2.89 -8.56
CA ALA A 164 9.22 3.98 -9.49
C ALA A 164 10.26 5.11 -9.36
N GLY A 165 11.11 5.10 -8.33
CA GLY A 165 12.20 6.05 -8.11
C GLY A 165 11.80 7.27 -7.27
N PHE A 166 10.81 7.14 -6.39
CA PHE A 166 10.56 8.11 -5.32
C PHE A 166 11.58 7.91 -4.18
N GLY A 167 12.05 9.02 -3.60
CA GLY A 167 13.04 8.99 -2.51
C GLY A 167 12.45 8.51 -1.18
N ALA A 168 13.26 7.82 -0.37
CA ALA A 168 12.86 7.31 0.95
C ALA A 168 12.43 8.44 1.91
N ASP A 169 13.00 9.64 1.77
CA ASP A 169 12.63 10.84 2.54
C ASP A 169 11.29 11.47 2.10
N ARG A 170 10.66 10.92 1.05
CA ARG A 170 9.44 11.50 0.42
C ARG A 170 8.26 10.55 0.39
N VAL A 171 8.37 9.35 0.98
CA VAL A 171 7.31 8.34 0.96
C VAL A 171 7.11 7.79 2.36
N ALA A 172 5.89 7.88 2.87
CA ALA A 172 5.44 7.18 4.07
C ALA A 172 4.52 6.03 3.68
N GLU A 173 4.95 4.79 3.94
CA GLU A 173 4.09 3.60 3.86
C GLU A 173 3.40 3.39 5.21
N CYS A 174 2.19 3.92 5.37
CA CYS A 174 1.51 4.00 6.66
C CYS A 174 1.10 2.64 7.26
N HIS A 175 1.14 1.58 6.46
CA HIS A 175 0.85 0.20 6.88
C HIS A 175 2.11 -0.68 6.89
N GLY A 176 3.31 -0.10 6.83
CA GLY A 176 4.56 -0.86 6.75
C GLY A 176 4.84 -1.39 5.35
N SER A 177 5.63 -2.45 5.24
CA SER A 177 6.17 -2.90 3.95
C SER A 177 6.34 -4.42 3.88
N ILE A 178 6.00 -5.01 2.73
CA ILE A 178 6.20 -6.45 2.48
C ILE A 178 7.69 -6.84 2.44
N ARG A 179 8.58 -5.88 2.18
CA ARG A 179 10.04 -6.08 2.06
C ARG A 179 10.74 -6.13 3.41
N HIS A 180 10.01 -5.89 4.48
CA HIS A 180 10.53 -5.83 5.83
C HIS A 180 9.90 -6.95 6.66
N LEU A 181 10.71 -7.52 7.54
CA LEU A 181 10.32 -8.55 8.48
C LEU A 181 10.34 -7.99 9.89
N GLN A 182 9.57 -8.59 10.78
CA GLN A 182 9.63 -8.37 12.21
C GLN A 182 9.52 -9.69 12.98
N CYS A 183 9.96 -9.71 14.23
CA CYS A 183 9.69 -10.83 15.12
C CYS A 183 8.18 -10.98 15.35
N LEU A 184 7.66 -12.21 15.44
CA LEU A 184 6.26 -12.45 15.82
C LEU A 184 5.95 -11.97 17.24
N HIS A 185 6.93 -12.03 18.15
CA HIS A 185 6.80 -11.64 19.56
C HIS A 185 7.84 -10.58 19.92
N PRO A 186 7.67 -9.33 19.45
CA PRO A 186 8.71 -8.31 19.56
C PRO A 186 9.08 -7.96 21.01
N HIS A 187 8.10 -7.89 21.92
CA HIS A 187 8.33 -7.57 23.34
C HIS A 187 9.08 -8.66 24.13
N ALA A 188 9.10 -9.90 23.63
CA ALA A 188 9.83 -11.02 24.24
C ALA A 188 11.12 -11.35 23.48
N CYS A 189 11.45 -10.57 22.44
CA CYS A 189 12.60 -10.83 21.58
C CYS A 189 13.89 -10.30 22.23
N ARG A 190 14.99 -11.06 22.12
CA ARG A 190 16.32 -10.62 22.57
C ARG A 190 16.85 -9.41 21.78
N GLY A 191 16.36 -9.20 20.56
CA GLY A 191 16.61 -7.99 19.78
C GLY A 191 15.69 -6.82 20.14
N GLY A 192 14.73 -7.02 21.06
CA GLY A 192 13.71 -6.07 21.48
C GLY A 192 13.77 -5.75 22.96
N ALA A 193 14.98 -5.62 23.53
CA ALA A 193 15.14 -5.02 24.85
C ALA A 193 14.79 -3.53 24.77
N TYR A 194 13.49 -3.22 24.85
CA TYR A 194 12.91 -1.88 24.86
C TYR A 194 13.28 -1.00 23.65
N GLY A 195 12.51 -1.11 22.57
CA GLY A 195 12.56 -0.18 21.44
C GLY A 195 12.34 -0.89 20.11
N ASP A 196 11.49 -0.28 19.27
CA ASP A 196 11.65 -0.03 17.82
C ASP A 196 12.50 -0.92 16.88
N GLY A 197 13.47 -1.71 17.34
CA GLY A 197 14.45 -2.46 16.54
C GLY A 197 14.11 -3.92 16.22
N SER A 198 12.89 -4.40 16.47
CA SER A 198 12.53 -5.80 16.18
C SER A 198 12.16 -6.06 14.70
N TRP A 199 12.40 -5.10 13.81
CA TRP A 199 12.19 -5.21 12.37
C TRP A 199 13.50 -5.06 11.59
N TRP A 200 13.53 -5.60 10.37
CA TRP A 200 14.67 -5.49 9.47
C TRP A 200 14.21 -5.62 8.02
N GLU A 201 14.99 -5.06 7.08
CA GLU A 201 14.81 -5.32 5.66
C GLU A 201 15.22 -6.76 5.32
N ASP A 202 14.41 -7.49 4.55
CA ASP A 202 14.75 -8.85 4.14
C ASP A 202 15.93 -8.84 3.17
N GLY A 203 17.02 -9.54 3.53
CA GLY A 203 18.24 -9.56 2.71
C GLY A 203 19.07 -8.28 2.74
N GLY A 204 18.78 -7.34 3.66
CA GLY A 204 19.56 -6.11 3.83
C GLY A 204 21.01 -6.33 4.28
N GLU A 205 21.82 -5.28 4.22
CA GLU A 205 23.24 -5.33 4.56
C GLU A 205 23.46 -5.79 6.01
N GLY A 206 24.22 -6.88 6.19
CA GLY A 206 24.80 -7.24 7.49
C GLY A 206 24.47 -8.63 8.01
N GLU A 207 23.27 -9.19 7.87
CA GLU A 207 22.96 -10.51 8.48
C GLU A 207 21.83 -11.29 7.79
N GLY A 208 22.16 -12.49 7.29
CA GLY A 208 21.22 -13.52 6.81
C GLY A 208 20.91 -13.46 5.31
N ALA A 209 20.73 -14.63 4.67
CA ALA A 209 20.23 -14.69 3.30
C ALA A 209 18.76 -14.19 3.23
N PRO A 210 18.32 -13.58 2.11
CA PRO A 210 16.92 -13.16 1.95
C PRO A 210 15.98 -14.35 2.19
N GLN A 211 15.12 -14.21 3.20
CA GLN A 211 14.26 -15.29 3.65
C GLN A 211 13.01 -15.39 2.78
N LEU A 212 12.56 -14.28 2.20
CA LEU A 212 11.38 -14.23 1.35
C LEU A 212 11.68 -14.70 -0.08
N ALA A 213 12.90 -14.52 -0.57
CA ALA A 213 13.30 -14.99 -1.90
C ALA A 213 13.28 -16.54 -2.00
N GLY A 214 13.53 -17.25 -0.90
CA GLY A 214 13.50 -18.71 -0.83
C GLY A 214 12.15 -19.32 -0.44
N LEU A 215 11.15 -18.49 -0.07
CA LEU A 215 9.89 -18.95 0.48
C LEU A 215 9.00 -19.56 -0.61
N LYS A 216 8.75 -20.86 -0.53
CA LYS A 216 7.87 -21.57 -1.47
C LYS A 216 6.44 -21.59 -0.98
N VAL A 217 5.52 -21.12 -1.81
CA VAL A 217 4.08 -21.18 -1.56
C VAL A 217 3.44 -22.12 -2.57
N ASP A 218 2.66 -23.06 -2.07
CA ASP A 218 1.86 -23.96 -2.89
C ASP A 218 0.68 -23.20 -3.51
N ALA A 219 0.55 -23.23 -4.84
CA ALA A 219 -0.42 -22.43 -5.58
C ALA A 219 -1.87 -22.92 -5.43
N GLU A 220 -2.08 -24.17 -5.00
CA GLU A 220 -3.42 -24.76 -4.85
C GLU A 220 -3.97 -24.57 -3.44
N THR A 221 -3.10 -24.60 -2.44
CA THR A 221 -3.45 -24.54 -1.02
C THR A 221 -3.14 -23.19 -0.39
N PHE A 222 -2.25 -22.39 -1.00
CA PHE A 222 -1.69 -21.16 -0.42
C PHE A 222 -1.07 -21.40 0.95
N LEU A 223 -0.39 -22.53 1.11
CA LEU A 223 0.42 -22.83 2.28
C LEU A 223 1.90 -22.65 1.93
N ALA A 224 2.64 -22.01 2.83
CA ALA A 224 4.08 -21.96 2.75
C ALA A 224 4.71 -23.31 3.14
N SER A 225 5.80 -23.64 2.47
CA SER A 225 6.67 -24.75 2.82
C SER A 225 7.74 -24.31 3.82
N GLU A 226 8.18 -25.25 4.65
CA GLU A 226 9.37 -25.05 5.48
C GLU A 226 10.65 -24.96 4.62
N PRO A 227 11.70 -24.26 5.09
CA PRO A 227 11.75 -23.49 6.33
C PRO A 227 10.98 -22.16 6.24
N LEU A 228 10.18 -21.84 7.26
CA LEU A 228 9.53 -20.54 7.38
C LEU A 228 10.51 -19.45 7.85
N PRO A 229 10.28 -18.16 7.50
CA PRO A 229 11.11 -17.06 7.95
C PRO A 229 11.22 -16.96 9.48
N LYS A 230 12.45 -16.77 9.95
CA LYS A 230 12.83 -16.67 11.36
C LYS A 230 13.39 -15.29 11.69
N CYS A 231 13.19 -14.89 12.93
CA CYS A 231 13.76 -13.70 13.50
C CYS A 231 15.27 -13.86 13.62
N LYS A 232 16.02 -12.92 13.04
CA LYS A 232 17.50 -12.92 13.09
C LYS A 232 18.06 -12.77 14.51
N HIS A 233 17.28 -12.24 15.46
CA HIS A 233 17.73 -11.99 16.83
C HIS A 233 17.46 -13.14 17.81
N CYS A 234 16.30 -13.80 17.71
CA CYS A 234 15.89 -14.84 18.67
C CYS A 234 15.70 -16.23 18.06
N GLY A 235 15.76 -16.36 16.73
CA GLY A 235 15.50 -17.60 16.00
C GLY A 235 14.03 -18.05 15.97
N GLY A 236 13.12 -17.35 16.67
CA GLY A 236 11.68 -17.60 16.63
C GLY A 236 11.06 -17.20 15.29
N LEU A 237 9.76 -17.44 15.09
CA LEU A 237 9.09 -17.12 13.83
C LEU A 237 9.12 -15.60 13.54
N ALA A 238 9.44 -15.24 12.30
CA ALA A 238 9.26 -13.90 11.78
C ALA A 238 7.92 -13.78 11.04
N ARG A 239 7.45 -12.54 10.88
CA ARG A 239 6.31 -12.16 10.05
C ARG A 239 6.65 -10.89 9.27
N PRO A 240 5.91 -10.51 8.21
CA PRO A 240 6.11 -9.22 7.57
C PRO A 240 5.87 -8.07 8.57
N ASN A 241 6.68 -7.01 8.46
CA ASN A 241 6.45 -5.74 9.14
C ASN A 241 5.36 -4.95 8.40
N ILE A 242 4.15 -5.48 8.47
CA ILE A 242 2.93 -4.88 7.93
C ILE A 242 1.94 -4.75 9.07
N LEU A 243 1.32 -3.58 9.19
CA LEU A 243 0.20 -3.35 10.09
C LEU A 243 -0.99 -4.20 9.62
N MET A 244 -1.29 -5.25 10.38
CA MET A 244 -2.39 -6.18 10.11
C MET A 244 -3.64 -5.77 10.90
N PHE A 245 -4.80 -6.36 10.57
CA PHE A 245 -6.03 -6.10 11.32
C PHE A 245 -5.89 -6.58 12.78
N GLY A 246 -6.17 -5.69 13.73
CA GLY A 246 -6.10 -5.99 15.17
C GLY A 246 -4.67 -6.13 15.71
N ASP A 247 -3.67 -5.61 15.02
CA ASP A 247 -2.26 -5.86 15.34
C ASP A 247 -1.67 -4.88 16.36
N GLY A 248 -1.85 -5.19 17.64
CA GLY A 248 -1.20 -4.47 18.74
C GLY A 248 0.30 -4.79 18.92
N LEU A 249 0.87 -5.69 18.12
CA LEU A 249 2.28 -6.10 18.18
C LEU A 249 3.09 -5.62 16.95
N TRP A 250 2.54 -4.71 16.15
CA TRP A 250 3.25 -4.16 15.01
C TRP A 250 4.41 -3.27 15.48
N ALA A 251 5.61 -3.50 14.93
CA ALA A 251 6.75 -2.62 15.15
C ALA A 251 6.64 -1.41 14.22
N SER A 252 6.04 -0.32 14.71
CA SER A 252 5.69 0.87 13.92
C SER A 252 6.85 1.83 13.64
N ALA A 253 8.01 1.65 14.27
CA ALA A 253 9.10 2.63 14.26
C ALA A 253 9.69 2.99 12.88
N ARG A 254 9.47 2.16 11.86
CA ARG A 254 9.80 2.52 10.47
C ARG A 254 8.86 3.59 9.90
N THR A 255 7.63 3.60 10.37
CA THR A 255 6.51 4.40 9.88
C THR A 255 6.28 5.65 10.71
N ASP A 256 6.52 5.59 12.03
CA ASP A 256 6.38 6.71 12.98
C ASP A 256 7.43 7.81 12.75
#